data_AF-A0A7U8GSC2-F1
#
_entry.id   AF-A0A7U8GSC2-F1
#
_cell.length_a   1.000
_cell.length_b   1.000
_cell.length_c   1.000
_cell.angle_alpha   90.00
_cell.angle_beta   90.00
_cell.angle_gamma   90.00
#
_symmetry.space_group_name_H-M   'P 1'
#
loop_
_entity.id
_entity.type
_entity.pdbx_description
1 polymer ?
#
loop_
_entity_poly.entity_id
_entity_poly.type
_entity_poly.pdbx_seq_one_letter_code
_entity_poly.pdbx_strand_id
1 'polypeptide(L)'
;MEAPECLIDFQSTFLKITLLPNHSLVHDAVKYSLGSRSSMEPVWRLIKSCNWNIQHIIQGLEEMDFSSNVRDNSLLKAHTDLSVRKYFSRERCLVAPGSLGLLEPLMAVPDIWSAYHLAQMITHGQYKDLRNEKKLLQGASPYAGLEAPDSSEIILILLDPVEQCIGQKIDGRLHIFRGKQPFISLIPELDWPKPRLKKSAS
;
A
#
# COMPACT_ATOMS: atom_id res chain seq x y z
N MET A 1 2.51 18.38 4.54
CA MET A 1 1.65 17.18 4.65
C MET A 1 1.70 16.53 3.28
N GLU A 2 2.15 15.29 3.20
CA GLU A 2 2.25 14.57 1.93
C GLU A 2 0.84 14.24 1.45
N ALA A 3 0.56 14.46 0.17
CA ALA A 3 -0.76 14.17 -0.39
C ALA A 3 -1.03 12.64 -0.34
N PRO A 4 -2.26 12.21 -0.05
CA PRO A 4 -2.59 10.78 -0.09
C PRO A 4 -2.39 10.25 -1.52
N GLU A 5 -1.83 9.06 -1.64
CA GLU A 5 -1.79 8.38 -2.94
C GLU A 5 -3.21 8.19 -3.48
N CYS A 6 -3.40 8.37 -4.78
CA CYS A 6 -4.71 8.20 -5.39
C CYS A 6 -4.64 7.48 -6.73
N LEU A 7 -5.67 6.68 -6.99
CA LEU A 7 -5.92 6.08 -8.31
C LEU A 7 -7.02 6.88 -9.00
N ILE A 8 -6.79 7.22 -10.27
CA ILE A 8 -7.72 8.01 -11.07
C ILE A 8 -8.07 7.21 -12.32
N ASP A 9 -9.36 7.06 -12.59
CA ASP A 9 -9.86 6.35 -13.76
C ASP A 9 -11.13 7.04 -14.31
N PHE A 10 -11.36 6.92 -15.62
CA PHE A 10 -12.60 7.33 -16.27
C PHE A 10 -13.43 6.09 -16.61
N GLN A 11 -14.59 5.96 -15.97
CA GLN A 11 -15.54 4.89 -16.24
C GLN A 11 -16.76 5.46 -16.94
N SER A 12 -16.80 5.27 -18.25
CA SER A 12 -17.82 5.83 -19.16
C SER A 12 -17.87 7.36 -19.12
N THR A 13 -18.78 7.95 -18.33
CA THR A 13 -18.97 9.41 -18.18
C THR A 13 -18.67 9.90 -16.76
N PHE A 14 -18.04 9.04 -15.95
CA PHE A 14 -17.71 9.31 -14.56
C PHE A 14 -16.20 9.25 -14.34
N LEU A 15 -15.67 10.25 -13.65
CA LEU A 15 -14.37 10.23 -13.01
C LEU A 15 -14.47 9.45 -11.69
N LYS A 16 -13.59 8.47 -11.54
CA LYS A 16 -13.38 7.71 -10.32
C LYS A 16 -12.08 8.15 -9.70
N ILE A 17 -12.13 8.50 -8.42
CA ILE A 17 -10.96 8.81 -7.61
C ILE A 17 -10.97 7.86 -6.42
N THR A 18 -9.94 7.03 -6.29
CA THR A 18 -9.74 6.17 -5.11
C THR A 18 -8.61 6.75 -4.30
N LEU A 19 -8.92 7.28 -3.11
CA LEU A 19 -7.93 7.72 -2.15
C LEU A 19 -7.43 6.51 -1.37
N LEU A 20 -6.11 6.36 -1.35
CA LEU A 20 -5.40 5.31 -0.65
C LEU A 20 -4.69 5.98 0.52
N PRO A 21 -5.18 5.78 1.76
CA PRO A 21 -4.55 6.43 2.89
C PRO A 21 -3.15 5.82 3.10
N ASN A 22 -2.18 6.69 3.37
CA ASN A 22 -0.82 6.25 3.62
C ASN A 22 -0.82 5.32 4.85
N HIS A 23 -0.29 4.10 4.68
CA HIS A 23 -0.14 3.10 5.74
C HIS A 23 -1.44 2.50 6.32
N SER A 24 -2.62 2.71 5.73
CA SER A 24 -3.86 2.06 6.17
C SER A 24 -4.13 0.76 5.43
N LEU A 25 -4.98 -0.08 6.02
CA LEU A 25 -5.50 -1.28 5.37
C LEU A 25 -6.27 -0.89 4.10
N VAL A 26 -6.22 -1.75 3.08
CA VAL A 26 -6.95 -1.63 1.81
C VAL A 26 -8.45 -1.29 2.00
N HIS A 27 -9.03 -1.70 3.12
CA HIS A 27 -10.43 -1.51 3.47
C HIS A 27 -10.80 -0.07 3.86
N ASP A 28 -9.81 0.78 4.17
CA ASP A 28 -10.03 2.19 4.52
C ASP A 28 -9.99 3.11 3.30
N ALA A 29 -9.76 2.56 2.10
CA ALA A 29 -9.73 3.33 0.87
C ALA A 29 -11.10 3.94 0.55
N VAL A 30 -11.11 5.25 0.27
CA VAL A 30 -12.31 6.02 -0.04
C VAL A 30 -12.40 6.21 -1.55
N LYS A 31 -13.55 5.86 -2.13
CA LYS A 31 -13.83 6.03 -3.56
C LYS A 31 -14.85 7.14 -3.79
N TYR A 32 -14.50 8.07 -4.66
CA TYR A 32 -15.39 9.10 -5.18
C TYR A 32 -15.74 8.80 -6.62
N SER A 33 -17.01 9.03 -6.96
CA SER A 33 -17.53 8.96 -8.33
C SER A 33 -18.17 10.28 -8.68
N LEU A 34 -17.58 11.00 -9.63
CA LEU A 34 -18.05 12.31 -10.10
C LEU A 34 -18.41 12.21 -11.57
N GLY A 35 -19.61 12.65 -11.95
CA GLY A 35 -19.98 12.68 -13.36
C GLY A 35 -21.45 12.81 -13.61
N SER A 36 -21.84 12.65 -14.87
CA SER A 36 -23.23 12.73 -15.31
C SER A 36 -23.62 11.48 -16.07
N ARG A 37 -24.93 11.18 -16.13
CA ARG A 37 -25.44 10.03 -16.89
C ARG A 37 -25.35 10.23 -18.39
N SER A 38 -25.34 11.48 -18.86
CA SER A 38 -25.48 11.82 -20.28
C SER A 38 -24.17 12.25 -20.96
N SER A 39 -23.21 12.80 -20.22
CA SER A 39 -21.94 13.27 -20.80
C SER A 39 -20.81 13.40 -19.79
N MET A 40 -19.57 13.40 -20.29
CA MET A 40 -18.36 13.69 -19.51
C MET A 40 -18.12 15.20 -19.32
N GLU A 41 -18.81 16.05 -20.08
CA GLU A 41 -18.58 17.50 -20.11
C GLU A 41 -18.61 18.17 -18.73
N PRO A 42 -19.54 17.83 -17.80
CA PRO A 42 -19.51 18.38 -16.44
C PRO A 42 -18.24 18.05 -15.66
N VAL A 43 -17.67 16.85 -15.87
CA VAL A 43 -16.42 16.43 -15.24
C VAL A 43 -15.25 17.26 -15.77
N TRP A 44 -15.20 17.48 -17.09
CA TRP A 44 -14.15 18.32 -17.68
C TRP A 44 -14.23 19.77 -17.21
N ARG A 45 -15.44 20.31 -17.04
CA ARG A 45 -15.62 21.66 -16.47
C ARG A 45 -15.12 21.74 -15.03
N LEU A 46 -15.39 20.73 -14.21
CA LEU A 46 -14.86 20.64 -12.85
C LEU A 46 -13.32 20.58 -12.85
N ILE A 47 -12.72 19.70 -13.66
CA ILE A 47 -11.25 19.60 -13.74
C ILE A 47 -10.64 20.94 -14.15
N LYS A 48 -11.25 21.63 -15.12
CA LYS A 48 -10.81 22.95 -15.57
C LYS A 48 -10.97 24.02 -14.47
N SER A 49 -12.10 24.05 -13.74
CA SER A 49 -12.32 25.03 -12.67
C SER A 49 -11.39 24.82 -11.47
N CYS A 50 -10.94 23.58 -11.24
CA CYS A 50 -9.89 23.26 -10.27
C CYS A 50 -8.46 23.48 -10.79
N ASN A 51 -8.29 24.14 -11.95
CA ASN A 51 -7.00 24.39 -12.59
C ASN A 51 -6.16 23.13 -12.79
N TRP A 52 -6.79 22.02 -13.14
CA TRP A 52 -6.13 20.72 -13.35
C TRP A 52 -5.38 20.20 -12.11
N ASN A 53 -5.70 20.73 -10.92
CA ASN A 53 -5.08 20.31 -9.67
C ASN A 53 -6.00 19.32 -8.95
N ILE A 54 -5.55 18.07 -8.88
CA ILE A 54 -6.29 16.99 -8.22
C ILE A 54 -6.47 17.24 -6.71
N GLN A 55 -5.53 17.90 -6.05
CA GLN A 55 -5.62 18.18 -4.61
C GLN A 55 -6.80 19.10 -4.29
N HIS A 56 -7.08 20.09 -5.14
CA HIS A 56 -8.25 20.95 -4.97
C HIS A 56 -9.56 20.16 -5.12
N ILE A 57 -9.60 19.19 -6.04
CA ILE A 57 -10.77 18.32 -6.22
C ILE A 57 -10.95 17.44 -4.98
N ILE A 58 -9.87 16.83 -4.48
CA ILE A 58 -9.88 15.96 -3.30
C ILE A 58 -10.34 16.75 -2.07
N GLN A 59 -9.75 17.91 -1.80
CA GLN A 59 -10.13 18.76 -0.67
C GLN A 59 -11.62 19.12 -0.73
N GLY A 60 -12.11 19.54 -1.90
CA GLY A 60 -13.53 19.84 -2.08
C GLY A 60 -14.43 18.62 -1.85
N LEU A 61 -13.98 17.41 -2.21
CA LEU A 61 -14.70 16.17 -1.96
C LEU A 61 -14.67 15.72 -0.49
N GLU A 62 -13.63 16.07 0.27
CA GLU A 62 -13.53 15.75 1.70
C GLU A 62 -14.38 16.70 2.54
N GLU A 63 -14.53 17.96 2.13
CA GLU A 63 -15.37 18.97 2.77
C GLU A 63 -16.88 18.77 2.50
N MET A 64 -17.25 17.93 1.53
CA MET A 64 -18.65 17.65 1.19
C MET A 64 -19.36 16.80 2.24
N ASP A 65 -20.58 17.20 2.58
CA ASP A 65 -21.47 16.38 3.40
C ASP A 65 -22.22 15.37 2.52
N PHE A 66 -21.96 14.08 2.73
CA PHE A 66 -22.61 12.96 2.04
C PHE A 66 -23.77 12.35 2.84
N SER A 67 -24.09 12.90 4.02
CA SER A 67 -25.21 12.48 4.86
C SER A 67 -26.53 13.18 4.53
N SER A 68 -26.46 14.31 3.80
CA SER A 68 -27.60 15.13 3.38
C SER A 68 -27.87 15.02 1.87
N ASN A 69 -29.03 15.54 1.44
CA ASN A 69 -29.39 15.55 0.03
C ASN A 69 -28.34 16.34 -0.80
N VAL A 70 -27.89 15.74 -1.91
CA VAL A 70 -26.82 16.23 -2.80
C VAL A 70 -26.97 17.71 -3.23
N ARG A 71 -28.16 18.29 -3.13
CA ARG A 71 -28.51 19.67 -3.53
C ARG A 71 -27.99 20.77 -2.59
N ASP A 72 -27.58 20.44 -1.37
CA ASP A 72 -27.14 21.43 -0.39
C ASP A 72 -25.63 21.75 -0.48
N ASN A 73 -24.86 20.94 -1.22
CA ASN A 73 -23.41 21.08 -1.37
C ASN A 73 -23.03 22.21 -2.35
N SER A 74 -22.32 23.23 -1.87
CA SER A 74 -21.90 24.42 -2.61
C SER A 74 -21.07 24.11 -3.88
N LEU A 75 -20.24 23.07 -3.84
CA LEU A 75 -19.40 22.61 -4.95
C LEU A 75 -20.22 22.16 -6.17
N LEU A 76 -21.47 21.73 -5.96
CA LEU A 76 -22.38 21.26 -7.00
C LEU A 76 -23.38 22.31 -7.48
N LYS A 77 -23.55 23.42 -6.76
CA LYS A 77 -24.49 24.48 -7.15
C LYS A 77 -24.11 25.16 -8.48
N ALA A 78 -22.83 25.12 -8.86
CA ALA A 78 -22.34 25.62 -10.15
C ALA A 78 -22.49 24.61 -11.32
N HIS A 79 -22.75 23.33 -11.01
CA HIS A 79 -22.77 22.24 -11.99
C HIS A 79 -24.00 21.35 -11.75
N THR A 80 -25.19 21.85 -12.11
CA THR A 80 -26.49 21.18 -11.90
C THR A 80 -26.61 19.76 -12.47
N ASP A 81 -25.76 19.42 -13.45
CA ASP A 81 -25.76 18.11 -14.11
C ASP A 81 -24.72 17.12 -13.51
N LEU A 82 -23.96 17.54 -12.50
CA LEU A 82 -22.91 16.74 -11.87
C LEU A 82 -23.45 15.96 -10.66
N SER A 83 -23.33 14.65 -10.70
CA SER A 83 -23.59 13.73 -9.59
C SER A 83 -22.27 13.35 -8.93
N VAL A 84 -22.19 13.47 -7.61
CA VAL A 84 -21.06 13.02 -6.80
C VAL A 84 -21.53 11.98 -5.80
N ARG A 85 -20.77 10.89 -5.65
CA ARG A 85 -21.06 9.82 -4.69
C ARG A 85 -19.77 9.35 -4.02
N LYS A 86 -19.84 9.11 -2.71
CA LYS A 86 -18.76 8.55 -1.89
C LYS A 86 -19.08 7.10 -1.54
N TYR A 87 -18.08 6.24 -1.62
CA TYR A 87 -18.15 4.82 -1.28
C TYR A 87 -16.89 4.40 -0.55
N PHE A 88 -16.98 3.39 0.31
CA PHE A 88 -15.81 2.73 0.89
C PHE A 88 -15.46 1.51 0.04
N SER A 89 -14.16 1.32 -0.22
CA SER A 89 -13.70 0.17 -1.00
C SER A 89 -13.97 -1.12 -0.25
N ARG A 90 -14.63 -2.07 -0.92
CA ARG A 90 -14.78 -3.46 -0.44
C ARG A 90 -13.81 -4.42 -1.11
N GLU A 91 -12.93 -3.89 -1.97
CA GLU A 91 -11.94 -4.70 -2.66
C GLU A 91 -10.92 -5.24 -1.67
N ARG A 92 -10.48 -6.49 -1.87
CA ARG A 92 -9.54 -7.16 -0.98
C ARG A 92 -8.08 -6.78 -1.24
N CYS A 93 -7.79 -6.21 -2.42
CA CYS A 93 -6.43 -5.86 -2.82
C CYS A 93 -6.44 -4.56 -3.62
N LEU A 94 -6.28 -3.42 -2.94
CA LEU A 94 -5.87 -2.17 -3.56
C LEU A 94 -4.41 -1.97 -3.20
N VAL A 95 -3.54 -2.00 -4.20
CA VAL A 95 -2.12 -1.74 -4.00
C VAL A 95 -1.89 -0.28 -4.36
N ALA A 96 -1.22 0.44 -3.45
CA ALA A 96 -0.85 1.82 -3.69
C ALA A 96 0.20 1.90 -4.82
N PRO A 97 0.09 2.84 -5.78
CA PRO A 97 1.08 2.99 -6.86
C PRO A 97 2.53 3.09 -6.37
N GLY A 98 2.78 3.76 -5.24
CA GLY A 98 4.11 3.84 -4.63
C GLY A 98 4.65 2.48 -4.17
N SER A 99 3.76 1.53 -3.88
CA SER A 99 4.11 0.13 -3.58
C SER A 99 4.42 -0.70 -4.83
N LEU A 100 4.14 -0.20 -6.05
CA LEU A 100 4.38 -0.89 -7.33
C LEU A 100 5.75 -0.53 -7.97
N GLY A 101 6.72 -0.11 -7.15
CA GLY A 101 8.08 0.20 -7.59
C GLY A 101 9.07 -0.97 -7.44
N LEU A 102 10.27 -0.79 -7.99
CA LEU A 102 11.41 -1.62 -7.61
C LEU A 102 11.70 -1.36 -6.13
N LEU A 103 11.66 -2.41 -5.31
CA LEU A 103 12.10 -2.32 -3.92
C LEU A 103 13.58 -1.93 -3.92
N GLU A 104 13.92 -0.77 -3.37
CA GLU A 104 15.32 -0.36 -3.18
C GLU A 104 15.91 -1.06 -1.94
N PRO A 105 17.24 -1.26 -1.88
CA PRO A 105 17.88 -1.78 -0.68
C PRO A 105 17.73 -0.80 0.49
N LEU A 106 17.63 -1.35 1.70
CA LEU A 106 17.60 -0.54 2.92
C LEU A 106 18.97 0.09 3.16
N MET A 107 18.98 1.42 3.30
CA MET A 107 20.16 2.22 3.59
C MET A 107 20.42 2.40 5.09
N ALA A 108 19.35 2.36 5.89
CA ALA A 108 19.40 2.57 7.32
C ALA A 108 18.41 1.63 8.01
N VAL A 109 18.65 1.37 9.30
CA VAL A 109 17.69 0.64 10.12
C VAL A 109 16.48 1.53 10.34
N PRO A 110 15.27 1.12 9.93
CA PRO A 110 14.07 1.91 10.13
C PRO A 110 13.68 1.90 11.62
N ASP A 111 13.07 3.00 12.08
CA ASP A 111 12.49 3.07 13.43
C ASP A 111 11.35 2.05 13.62
N ILE A 112 10.60 1.82 12.54
CA ILE A 112 9.48 0.87 12.49
C ILE A 112 9.70 -0.11 11.34
N TRP A 113 9.78 -1.40 11.68
CA TRP A 113 9.86 -2.49 10.71
C TRP A 113 8.48 -2.83 10.15
N SER A 114 8.02 -2.03 9.19
CA SER A 114 6.81 -2.30 8.41
C SER A 114 7.01 -3.44 7.42
N ALA A 115 5.92 -4.03 6.94
CA ALA A 115 5.95 -5.06 5.90
C ALA A 115 6.75 -4.63 4.64
N TYR A 116 6.72 -3.33 4.29
CA TYR A 116 7.49 -2.77 3.19
C TYR A 116 9.01 -2.84 3.44
N HIS A 117 9.49 -2.35 4.59
CA HIS A 117 10.91 -2.44 4.95
C HIS A 117 11.38 -3.89 5.03
N LEU A 118 10.54 -4.77 5.57
CA LEU A 118 10.83 -6.20 5.61
C LEU A 118 10.94 -6.80 4.21
N ALA A 119 10.05 -6.42 3.28
CA ALA A 119 10.10 -6.88 1.89
C ALA A 119 11.38 -6.42 1.20
N GLN A 120 11.77 -5.14 1.37
CA GLN A 120 13.04 -4.61 0.84
C GLN A 120 14.24 -5.46 1.32
N MET A 121 14.34 -5.69 2.63
CA MET A 121 15.41 -6.46 3.23
C MET A 121 15.50 -7.89 2.69
N ILE A 122 14.35 -8.59 2.62
CA ILE A 122 14.29 -9.98 2.16
C ILE A 122 14.61 -10.06 0.66
N THR A 123 14.06 -9.17 -0.16
CA THR A 123 14.32 -9.12 -1.61
C THR A 123 15.80 -8.93 -1.94
N HIS A 124 16.49 -8.08 -1.18
CA HIS A 124 17.91 -7.79 -1.36
C HIS A 124 18.85 -8.72 -0.60
N GLY A 125 18.34 -9.65 0.20
CA GLY A 125 19.17 -10.57 0.99
C GLY A 125 19.98 -9.86 2.08
N GLN A 126 19.49 -8.74 2.59
CA GLN A 126 20.15 -7.93 3.63
C GLN A 126 19.92 -8.51 5.03
N TYR A 127 20.19 -9.81 5.19
CA TYR A 127 19.98 -10.54 6.43
C TYR A 127 20.92 -11.75 6.56
N LYS A 128 21.13 -12.15 7.82
CA LYS A 128 21.80 -13.41 8.20
C LYS A 128 20.87 -14.29 9.02
N ASP A 129 21.14 -15.59 8.99
CA ASP A 129 20.55 -16.59 9.88
C ASP A 129 19.00 -16.53 9.90
N LEU A 130 18.40 -16.72 8.71
CA LEU A 130 16.95 -16.80 8.54
C LEU A 130 16.42 -18.13 9.11
N ARG A 131 15.50 -18.03 10.06
CA ARG A 131 14.90 -19.18 10.75
C ARG A 131 13.39 -19.18 10.59
N ASN A 132 12.83 -20.39 10.51
CA ASN A 132 11.38 -20.60 10.49
C ASN A 132 10.87 -20.85 11.92
N GLU A 133 10.14 -19.90 12.46
CA GLU A 133 9.63 -19.95 13.85
C GLU A 133 8.32 -20.75 13.96
N LYS A 134 7.57 -20.95 12.85
CA LYS A 134 6.37 -21.80 12.85
C LYS A 134 6.68 -23.25 13.23
N LYS A 135 7.87 -23.75 12.88
CA LYS A 135 8.30 -25.12 13.21
C LYS A 135 8.86 -25.24 14.64
N LEU A 136 9.42 -24.17 15.20
CA LEU A 136 9.94 -24.16 16.58
C LEU A 136 8.80 -24.30 17.61
N LEU A 137 7.65 -23.66 17.34
CA LEU A 137 6.45 -23.76 18.17
C LEU A 137 5.77 -25.14 18.11
N GLN A 138 6.06 -25.96 17.09
CA GLN A 138 5.54 -27.33 16.94
C GLN A 138 6.48 -28.39 17.54
N GLY A 139 7.48 -27.98 18.33
CA GLY A 139 8.38 -28.90 19.02
C GLY A 139 9.48 -29.51 18.13
N ALA A 140 9.71 -28.98 16.93
CA ALA A 140 10.83 -29.42 16.10
C ALA A 140 12.17 -28.92 16.69
N SER A 141 13.14 -29.84 16.78
CA SER A 141 14.48 -29.56 17.31
C SER A 141 15.15 -28.39 16.57
N PRO A 142 15.81 -27.45 17.28
CA PRO A 142 16.51 -26.31 16.67
C PRO A 142 17.68 -26.69 15.75
N TYR A 143 18.03 -27.98 15.67
CA TYR A 143 19.14 -28.53 14.87
C TYR A 143 18.69 -29.47 13.74
N ALA A 144 17.40 -29.74 13.59
CA ALA A 144 16.90 -30.56 12.49
C ALA A 144 16.82 -29.69 11.24
N GLY A 145 17.85 -29.74 10.38
CA GLY A 145 18.01 -29.04 9.10
C GLY A 145 16.72 -28.39 8.60
N LEU A 146 16.45 -27.18 9.09
CA LEU A 146 15.24 -26.46 8.74
C LEU A 146 15.45 -25.99 7.30
N GLU A 147 14.68 -26.53 6.35
CA GLU A 147 14.61 -25.96 5.01
C GLU A 147 14.37 -24.47 5.16
N ALA A 148 15.31 -23.67 4.66
CA ALA A 148 15.20 -22.23 4.67
C ALA A 148 13.88 -21.87 3.98
N PRO A 149 12.99 -21.10 4.64
CA PRO A 149 11.74 -20.70 4.01
C PRO A 149 12.05 -19.98 2.70
N ASP A 150 11.28 -20.30 1.64
CA ASP A 150 11.51 -19.69 0.34
C ASP A 150 11.33 -18.17 0.47
N SER A 151 12.38 -17.44 0.09
CA SER A 151 12.36 -15.97 0.05
C SER A 151 11.16 -15.44 -0.75
N SER A 152 10.74 -16.14 -1.80
CA SER A 152 9.60 -15.77 -2.64
C SER A 152 8.28 -15.89 -1.87
N GLU A 153 8.12 -16.97 -1.09
CA GLU A 153 6.94 -17.18 -0.25
C GLU A 153 6.86 -16.12 0.86
N ILE A 154 7.98 -15.80 1.49
CA ILE A 154 8.04 -14.72 2.50
C ILE A 154 7.63 -13.39 1.88
N ILE A 155 8.16 -13.05 0.70
CA ILE A 155 7.82 -11.80 0.02
C ILE A 155 6.33 -11.75 -0.29
N LEU A 156 5.73 -12.83 -0.79
CA LEU A 156 4.29 -12.88 -1.05
C LEU A 156 3.46 -12.67 0.22
N ILE A 157 3.89 -13.23 1.35
CA ILE A 157 3.23 -13.02 2.66
C ILE A 157 3.39 -11.56 3.12
N LEU A 158 4.57 -10.96 2.96
CA LEU A 158 4.82 -9.57 3.34
C LEU A 158 4.08 -8.56 2.46
N LEU A 159 3.86 -8.89 1.19
CA LEU A 159 3.10 -8.07 0.25
C LEU A 159 1.58 -8.21 0.43
N ASP A 160 1.10 -9.22 1.16
CA ASP A 160 -0.31 -9.36 1.45
C ASP A 160 -0.74 -8.41 2.59
N PRO A 161 -1.55 -7.36 2.29
CA PRO A 161 -1.97 -6.40 3.29
C PRO A 161 -2.86 -7.01 4.38
N VAL A 162 -3.47 -8.17 4.14
CA VAL A 162 -4.32 -8.86 5.12
C VAL A 162 -3.50 -9.42 6.28
N GLU A 163 -2.24 -9.77 6.03
CA GLU A 163 -1.40 -10.48 7.00
C GLU A 163 -0.80 -9.56 8.07
N GLN A 164 -0.85 -8.24 7.87
CA GLN A 164 -0.42 -7.20 8.81
C GLN A 164 0.95 -7.51 9.42
N CYS A 165 1.94 -7.80 8.58
CA CYS A 165 3.25 -8.19 9.06
C CYS A 165 4.01 -7.03 9.71
N ILE A 166 4.58 -7.28 10.90
CA ILE A 166 5.38 -6.30 11.65
C ILE A 166 6.65 -6.98 12.15
N GLY A 167 7.78 -6.28 12.04
CA GLY A 167 9.05 -6.70 12.62
C GLY A 167 9.22 -6.12 14.02
N GLN A 168 9.65 -6.97 14.96
CA GLN A 168 10.06 -6.53 16.29
C GLN A 168 11.45 -7.07 16.61
N LYS A 169 12.33 -6.20 17.08
CA LYS A 169 13.68 -6.59 17.50
C LYS A 169 13.63 -7.10 18.95
N ILE A 170 13.99 -8.36 19.15
CA ILE A 170 14.06 -9.03 20.46
C ILE A 170 15.43 -9.68 20.55
N ASP A 171 16.19 -9.38 21.61
CA ASP A 171 17.52 -9.96 21.87
C ASP A 171 18.51 -9.87 20.69
N GLY A 172 18.47 -8.75 19.95
CA GLY A 172 19.35 -8.51 18.81
C GLY A 172 18.90 -9.16 17.50
N ARG A 173 17.87 -10.01 17.51
CA ARG A 173 17.25 -10.60 16.31
C ARG A 173 15.97 -9.86 15.95
N LEU A 174 15.66 -9.80 14.65
CA LEU A 174 14.39 -9.30 14.14
C LEU A 174 13.43 -10.46 13.97
N HIS A 175 12.35 -10.46 14.76
CA HIS A 175 11.25 -11.40 14.65
C HIS A 175 10.14 -10.78 13.82
N ILE A 176 9.69 -11.49 12.78
CA ILE A 176 8.61 -11.03 11.92
C ILE A 176 7.34 -11.77 12.31
N PHE A 177 6.34 -10.97 12.71
CA PHE A 177 5.05 -11.44 13.17
C PHE A 177 4.02 -11.34 12.05
N ARG A 178 3.17 -12.34 11.98
CA ARG A 178 1.93 -12.35 11.21
C ARG A 178 0.78 -12.31 12.22
N GLY A 179 0.17 -11.15 12.39
CA GLY A 179 -0.70 -10.88 13.54
C GLY A 179 0.03 -11.05 14.87
N LYS A 180 -0.34 -12.05 15.67
CA LYS A 180 0.25 -12.32 17.00
C LYS A 180 1.31 -13.44 17.01
N GLN A 181 1.56 -14.09 15.89
CA GLN A 181 2.46 -15.24 15.82
C GLN A 181 3.74 -14.90 15.05
N PRO A 182 4.93 -15.11 15.64
CA PRO A 182 6.18 -14.98 14.91
C PRO A 182 6.28 -16.16 13.92
N PHE A 183 6.55 -15.87 12.64
CA PHE A 183 6.68 -16.92 11.63
C PHE A 183 8.10 -17.08 11.11
N ILE A 184 8.90 -16.01 11.12
CA ILE A 184 10.33 -16.05 10.80
C ILE A 184 11.11 -15.13 11.74
N SER A 185 12.39 -15.46 11.95
CA SER A 185 13.36 -14.58 12.60
C SER A 185 14.64 -14.50 11.80
N LEU A 186 15.32 -13.36 11.85
CA LEU A 186 16.57 -13.12 11.14
C LEU A 186 17.41 -12.07 11.86
N ILE A 187 18.66 -11.91 11.46
CA ILE A 187 19.53 -10.82 11.89
C ILE A 187 19.66 -9.83 10.73
N PRO A 188 19.19 -8.58 10.85
CA PRO A 188 19.28 -7.61 9.77
C PRO A 188 20.75 -7.23 9.55
N GLU A 189 21.20 -7.30 8.30
CA GLU A 189 22.54 -6.91 7.89
C GLU A 189 22.44 -6.04 6.63
N LEU A 190 22.60 -4.74 6.80
CA LEU A 190 22.37 -3.73 5.77
C LEU A 190 23.52 -3.59 4.77
N ASP A 191 24.27 -4.66 4.53
CA ASP A 191 25.33 -4.65 3.52
C ASP A 191 24.71 -4.35 2.14
N TRP A 192 25.41 -3.54 1.34
CA TRP A 192 24.93 -3.22 0.00
C TRP A 192 24.84 -4.50 -0.83
N PRO A 193 23.67 -4.81 -1.44
CA PRO A 193 23.50 -6.05 -2.17
C PRO A 193 24.47 -6.09 -3.35
N LYS A 194 25.14 -7.23 -3.53
CA LYS A 194 26.02 -7.44 -4.69
C LYS A 194 25.19 -7.26 -5.96
N PRO A 195 25.65 -6.48 -6.95
CA PRO A 195 24.88 -6.25 -8.18
C PRO A 195 24.51 -7.58 -8.83
N ARG A 196 23.20 -7.80 -9.04
CA ARG A 196 22.65 -9.05 -9.60
C ARG A 196 22.97 -9.28 -11.08
N LEU A 197 23.70 -8.37 -11.71
CA LEU A 197 24.16 -8.48 -13.09
C LEU A 197 25.67 -8.66 -13.13
N LYS A 198 26.13 -9.89 -13.41
CA LYS A 198 27.36 -10.04 -14.17
C LYS A 198 27.09 -9.41 -15.54
N LYS A 199 27.72 -8.27 -15.85
CA LYS A 199 27.95 -7.92 -17.25
C LYS A 199 28.71 -9.10 -17.85
N SER A 200 28.05 -9.93 -18.66
CA SER A 200 28.76 -10.73 -19.64
C SER A 200 29.35 -9.74 -20.63
N ALA A 201 30.56 -9.27 -20.36
CA ALA A 201 31.39 -8.67 -21.38
C ALA A 201 31.86 -9.82 -22.27
N SER A 202 31.18 -9.98 -23.41
CA SER A 202 31.65 -10.74 -24.57
C SER A 202 31.64 -9.79 -25.75
#